data_AF-A0A1G1LSJ8-F1
#
_entry.id   AF-A0A1G1LSJ8-F1
#
_cell.length_a   1.000
_cell.length_b   1.000
_cell.length_c   1.000
_cell.angle_alpha   90.00
_cell.angle_beta   90.00
_cell.angle_gamma   90.00
#
_symmetry.space_group_name_H-M   'P 1'
#
loop_
_entity.id
_entity.type
_entity.pdbx_description
1 polymer ?
#
loop_
_entity_poly.entity_id
_entity_poly.type
_entity_poly.pdbx_seq_one_letter_code
_entity_poly.pdbx_strand_id
1 'polypeptide(L)'
;LVFHARPSTKDVDAYFLPAQKIREAVARVGVETGIKEDWLNDAVKGYFSDKGEYDTFLELSHLRVFVARAEYLLAMKCLAMRIGEEFHDIDDIRYLIRYLNLKAYSEAIAMITRFYPLKRFPQKTLYALEEIFEQKKI
;
A
#
# COMPACT_ATOMS: atom_id res chain seq x y z
N LEU A 1 -2.01 -12.19 2.53
CA LEU A 1 -1.28 -10.89 2.49
C LEU A 1 -0.51 -10.68 3.80
N VAL A 2 0.57 -9.89 3.80
CA VAL A 2 1.47 -9.68 4.96
C VAL A 2 0.73 -9.21 6.22
N PHE A 3 -0.23 -8.30 6.06
CA PHE A 3 -1.07 -7.81 7.14
C PHE A 3 -2.39 -8.59 7.30
N HIS A 4 -2.55 -9.73 6.63
CA HIS A 4 -3.75 -10.59 6.72
C HIS A 4 -5.12 -9.87 6.57
N ALA A 5 -5.16 -8.70 5.92
CA ALA A 5 -6.40 -7.97 5.69
C ALA A 5 -7.41 -8.74 4.82
N ARG A 6 -6.91 -9.63 3.95
CA ARG A 6 -7.69 -10.53 3.08
C ARG A 6 -6.86 -11.75 2.65
N PRO A 7 -7.49 -12.83 2.17
CA PRO A 7 -6.77 -14.05 1.76
C PRO A 7 -5.88 -13.85 0.53
N SER A 8 -6.31 -13.04 -0.46
CA SER A 8 -5.60 -12.88 -1.74
C SER A 8 -5.72 -11.48 -2.35
N THR A 9 -4.91 -11.24 -3.39
CA THR A 9 -4.96 -10.07 -4.28
C THR A 9 -4.89 -10.56 -5.73
N LYS A 10 -5.41 -9.78 -6.69
CA LYS A 10 -5.37 -10.14 -8.12
C LYS A 10 -3.98 -9.93 -8.72
N ASP A 11 -3.29 -8.92 -8.22
CA ASP A 11 -2.00 -8.43 -8.69
C ASP A 11 -1.15 -7.96 -7.51
N VAL A 12 0.16 -7.89 -7.74
CA VAL A 12 1.19 -7.42 -6.81
C VAL A 12 1.92 -6.25 -7.45
N ASP A 13 2.02 -5.12 -6.75
CA ASP A 13 2.85 -4.02 -7.18
C ASP A 13 4.23 -4.12 -6.51
N ALA A 14 5.30 -3.92 -7.28
CA ALA A 14 6.67 -3.99 -6.76
C ALA A 14 7.61 -2.98 -7.42
N TYR A 15 8.61 -2.55 -6.67
CA TYR A 15 9.77 -1.87 -7.23
C TYR A 15 10.87 -2.89 -7.50
N PHE A 16 11.34 -2.95 -8.74
CA PHE A 16 12.36 -3.92 -9.14
C PHE A 16 13.31 -3.33 -10.18
N LEU A 17 14.56 -3.77 -10.09
CA LEU A 17 15.66 -3.38 -10.97
C LEU A 17 16.45 -4.63 -11.38
N PRO A 18 16.82 -4.79 -12.67
CA PRO A 18 16.46 -3.95 -13.82
C PRO A 18 15.04 -4.22 -14.34
N ALA A 19 14.26 -3.17 -14.55
CA ALA A 19 12.81 -3.27 -14.80
C ALA A 19 12.44 -4.14 -16.02
N GLN A 20 13.18 -4.01 -17.11
CA GLN A 20 12.90 -4.76 -18.34
C GLN A 20 13.07 -6.28 -18.15
N LYS A 21 14.16 -6.73 -17.53
CA LYS A 21 14.43 -8.16 -17.32
C LYS A 21 13.43 -8.80 -16.38
N ILE A 22 12.99 -8.06 -15.35
CA ILE A 22 11.96 -8.55 -14.44
C ILE A 22 10.62 -8.65 -15.16
N ARG A 23 10.20 -7.65 -15.96
CA ARG A 23 8.97 -7.76 -16.76
C ARG A 23 8.98 -8.94 -17.73
N GLU A 24 10.11 -9.19 -18.40
CA GLU A 24 10.29 -10.38 -19.25
C GLU A 24 10.09 -11.69 -18.45
N ALA A 25 10.58 -11.76 -17.20
CA ALA A 25 10.39 -12.91 -16.34
C ALA A 25 8.95 -13.04 -15.83
N VAL A 26 8.32 -11.93 -15.46
CA VAL A 26 6.91 -11.87 -15.02
C VAL A 26 5.98 -12.41 -16.09
N ALA A 27 6.16 -11.99 -17.35
CA ALA A 27 5.36 -12.46 -18.46
C ALA A 27 5.49 -13.99 -18.66
N ARG A 28 6.72 -14.54 -18.59
CA ARG A 28 6.95 -15.99 -18.68
C ARG A 28 6.23 -16.76 -17.57
N VAL A 29 6.35 -16.30 -16.33
CA VAL A 29 5.65 -16.91 -15.18
C VAL A 29 4.14 -16.82 -15.35
N GLY A 30 3.62 -15.70 -15.89
CA GLY A 30 2.20 -15.51 -16.19
C GLY A 30 1.68 -16.59 -17.13
N VAL A 31 2.38 -16.79 -18.26
CA VAL A 31 2.06 -17.85 -19.23
C VAL A 31 2.13 -19.24 -18.62
N GLU A 32 3.19 -19.55 -17.87
CA GLU A 32 3.40 -20.87 -17.26
C GLU A 32 2.34 -21.23 -16.20
N THR A 33 1.82 -20.23 -15.48
CA THR A 33 0.88 -20.42 -14.37
C THR A 33 -0.58 -20.11 -14.73
N GLY A 34 -0.84 -19.62 -15.95
CA GLY A 34 -2.19 -19.28 -16.41
C GLY A 34 -2.79 -18.04 -15.75
N ILE A 35 -1.97 -17.17 -15.15
CA ILE A 35 -2.39 -15.88 -14.61
C ILE A 35 -2.07 -14.76 -15.61
N LYS A 36 -2.66 -13.58 -15.41
CA LYS A 36 -2.44 -12.43 -16.30
C LYS A 36 -0.97 -12.03 -16.35
N GLU A 37 -0.49 -11.58 -17.50
CA GLU A 37 0.91 -11.17 -17.70
C GLU A 37 1.34 -9.96 -16.84
N ASP A 38 0.40 -9.19 -16.30
CA ASP A 38 0.61 -8.04 -15.43
C ASP A 38 0.40 -8.33 -13.94
N TRP A 39 0.39 -9.62 -13.55
CA TRP A 39 0.23 -10.05 -12.15
C TRP A 39 1.28 -9.44 -11.19
N LEU A 40 2.45 -9.07 -11.72
CA LEU A 40 3.46 -8.25 -11.04
C LEU A 40 3.75 -7.00 -11.88
N ASN A 41 3.52 -5.82 -11.33
CA ASN A 41 3.74 -4.55 -12.05
C ASN A 41 4.52 -3.53 -11.20
N ASP A 42 4.94 -2.42 -11.81
CA ASP A 42 5.73 -1.36 -11.18
C ASP A 42 4.97 -0.04 -10.98
N ALA A 43 3.64 -0.06 -10.98
CA ALA A 43 2.78 1.13 -10.82
C ALA A 43 2.97 1.84 -9.47
N VAL A 44 3.48 1.13 -8.46
CA VAL A 44 3.77 1.68 -7.12
C VAL A 44 4.89 2.73 -7.13
N LYS A 45 5.71 2.81 -8.20
CA LYS A 45 6.87 3.71 -8.31
C LYS A 45 6.58 5.18 -7.95
N GLY A 46 5.44 5.70 -8.40
CA GLY A 46 5.05 7.10 -8.16
C GLY A 46 4.69 7.40 -6.71
N TYR A 47 4.53 6.38 -5.88
CA TYR A 47 4.13 6.52 -4.49
C TYR A 47 5.31 6.44 -3.52
N PHE A 48 6.52 6.11 -3.95
CA PHE A 48 7.64 6.04 -3.00
C PHE A 48 8.01 7.40 -2.39
N SER A 49 8.33 7.36 -1.10
CA SER A 49 8.96 8.42 -0.33
C SER A 49 10.40 8.03 -0.03
N ASP A 50 11.31 9.01 -0.01
CA ASP A 50 12.67 8.87 0.51
C ASP A 50 12.70 8.55 2.01
N LYS A 51 11.59 8.79 2.70
CA LYS A 51 11.38 8.45 4.12
C LYS A 51 10.67 7.11 4.33
N GLY A 52 10.48 6.33 3.27
CA GLY A 52 9.81 5.03 3.36
C GLY A 52 10.59 4.06 4.27
N GLU A 53 9.87 3.41 5.18
CA GLU A 53 10.43 2.41 6.07
C GLU A 53 9.96 1.01 5.69
N TYR A 54 10.89 0.05 5.70
CA TYR A 54 10.64 -1.33 5.28
C TYR A 54 11.34 -2.31 6.21
N ASP A 55 10.73 -3.49 6.37
CA ASP A 55 11.36 -4.64 7.01
C ASP A 55 11.65 -5.73 5.97
N THR A 56 12.71 -6.50 6.20
CA THR A 56 13.02 -7.67 5.38
C THR A 56 11.97 -8.75 5.64
N PHE A 57 11.29 -9.19 4.58
CA PHE A 57 10.30 -10.26 4.65
C PHE A 57 10.88 -11.62 4.23
N LEU A 58 11.68 -11.63 3.17
CA LEU A 58 12.32 -12.84 2.66
C LEU A 58 13.69 -12.47 2.08
N GLU A 59 14.71 -13.22 2.44
CA GLU A 59 16.07 -13.08 1.91
C GLU A 59 16.57 -14.44 1.42
N LEU A 60 16.80 -14.51 0.11
CA LEU A 60 17.35 -15.66 -0.62
C LEU A 60 18.69 -15.24 -1.25
N SER A 61 19.44 -16.20 -1.79
CA SER A 61 20.76 -15.96 -2.41
C SER A 61 20.77 -14.87 -3.47
N HIS A 62 19.67 -14.70 -4.22
CA HIS A 62 19.56 -13.73 -5.31
C HIS A 62 18.28 -12.88 -5.28
N LEU A 63 17.47 -12.97 -4.21
CA LEU A 63 16.21 -12.24 -4.09
C LEU A 63 16.03 -11.74 -2.65
N ARG A 64 15.77 -10.44 -2.51
CA ARG A 64 15.32 -9.85 -1.26
C ARG A 64 13.94 -9.25 -1.47
N VAL A 65 13.02 -9.61 -0.58
CA VAL A 65 11.65 -9.09 -0.56
C VAL A 65 11.50 -8.28 0.71
N PHE A 66 11.06 -7.04 0.54
CA PHE A 66 10.81 -6.11 1.63
C PHE A 66 9.31 -5.84 1.73
N VAL A 67 8.87 -5.53 2.95
CA VAL A 67 7.50 -5.11 3.22
C VAL A 67 7.52 -3.73 3.86
N ALA A 68 6.66 -2.83 3.36
CA ALA A 68 6.51 -1.52 3.97
C ALA A 68 5.98 -1.68 5.40
N ARG A 69 6.57 -0.94 6.35
CA ARG A 69 6.03 -0.84 7.70
C ARG A 69 4.61 -0.29 7.68
N ALA A 70 3.80 -0.68 8.65
CA ALA A 70 2.37 -0.36 8.66
C ALA A 70 2.10 1.14 8.59
N GLU A 71 2.91 1.98 9.25
CA GLU A 71 2.80 3.44 9.24
C GLU A 71 3.01 4.00 7.83
N TYR A 72 4.05 3.51 7.15
CA TYR A 72 4.36 3.93 5.80
C TYR A 72 3.32 3.41 4.80
N LEU A 73 2.86 2.16 4.98
CA LEU A 73 1.80 1.58 4.17
C LEU A 73 0.49 2.34 4.32
N LEU A 74 0.14 2.81 5.54
CA LEU A 74 -1.02 3.68 5.76
C LEU A 74 -0.89 4.96 4.93
N ALA A 75 0.27 5.61 5.00
CA ALA A 75 0.52 6.83 4.23
C ALA A 75 0.40 6.59 2.71
N MET A 76 0.95 5.49 2.20
CA MET A 76 0.81 5.11 0.78
C MET A 76 -0.65 4.85 0.39
N LYS A 77 -1.41 4.14 1.23
CA LYS A 77 -2.83 3.86 1.00
C LYS A 77 -3.67 5.12 0.98
N CYS A 78 -3.43 6.04 1.91
CA CYS A 78 -4.07 7.36 1.91
C CYS A 78 -3.74 8.16 0.64
N LEU A 79 -2.47 8.15 0.20
CA LEU A 79 -2.04 8.86 -0.99
C LEU A 79 -2.66 8.28 -2.28
N ALA A 80 -2.82 6.97 -2.36
CA ALA A 80 -3.36 6.26 -3.52
C ALA A 80 -4.88 6.02 -3.47
N MET A 81 -5.58 6.54 -2.47
CA MET A 81 -6.97 6.17 -2.19
C MET A 81 -7.91 6.45 -3.38
N ARG A 82 -8.68 5.44 -3.75
CA ARG A 82 -9.79 5.54 -4.71
C ARG A 82 -11.13 5.43 -3.98
N ILE A 83 -12.18 5.91 -4.64
CA ILE A 83 -13.56 5.85 -4.16
C ILE A 83 -14.34 5.04 -5.19
N GLY A 84 -15.19 4.13 -4.73
CA GLY A 84 -16.00 3.23 -5.57
C GLY A 84 -16.19 1.90 -4.84
N GLU A 85 -17.33 1.24 -5.05
CA GLU A 85 -17.68 -0.04 -4.42
C GLU A 85 -16.73 -1.18 -4.85
N GLU A 86 -16.11 -1.02 -6.02
CA GLU A 86 -15.11 -1.94 -6.56
C GLU A 86 -13.74 -1.84 -5.89
N PHE A 87 -13.51 -0.80 -5.07
CA PHE A 87 -12.24 -0.55 -4.41
C PHE A 87 -12.32 -0.83 -2.90
N HIS A 88 -11.28 -1.49 -2.39
CA HIS A 88 -11.14 -1.80 -0.96
C HIS A 88 -10.25 -0.80 -0.20
N ASP A 89 -9.92 0.34 -0.82
CA ASP A 89 -8.91 1.26 -0.29
C ASP A 89 -9.33 1.84 1.08
N ILE A 90 -10.61 2.14 1.29
CA ILE A 90 -11.12 2.65 2.58
C ILE A 90 -11.04 1.56 3.67
N ASP A 91 -11.35 0.31 3.35
CA ASP A 91 -11.27 -0.79 4.31
C ASP A 91 -9.83 -1.13 4.69
N ASP A 92 -8.91 -1.08 3.72
CA ASP A 92 -7.47 -1.20 3.96
C ASP A 92 -6.97 -0.09 4.91
N ILE A 93 -7.41 1.17 4.69
CA ILE A 93 -7.09 2.30 5.57
C ILE A 93 -7.67 2.10 6.98
N ARG A 94 -8.94 1.70 7.10
CA ARG A 94 -9.59 1.40 8.39
C ARG A 94 -8.86 0.28 9.13
N TYR A 95 -8.44 -0.76 8.43
CA TYR A 95 -7.65 -1.85 8.99
C TYR A 95 -6.34 -1.33 9.58
N LEU A 96 -5.57 -0.55 8.80
CA LEU A 96 -4.28 -0.01 9.24
C LEU A 96 -4.41 0.97 10.40
N ILE A 97 -5.44 1.81 10.41
CA ILE A 97 -5.78 2.69 11.55
C ILE A 97 -5.99 1.87 12.83
N ARG A 98 -6.73 0.76 12.75
CA ARG A 98 -6.92 -0.13 13.92
C ARG A 98 -5.65 -0.85 14.32
N TYR A 99 -4.90 -1.37 13.35
CA TYR A 99 -3.63 -2.08 13.56
C TYR A 99 -2.61 -1.19 14.27
N LEU A 100 -2.50 0.07 13.85
CA LEU A 100 -1.61 1.07 14.42
C LEU A 100 -2.17 1.74 15.69
N ASN A 101 -3.35 1.31 16.13
CA ASN A 101 -4.04 1.82 17.32
C ASN A 101 -4.29 3.34 17.31
N LEU A 102 -4.46 3.94 16.13
CA LEU A 102 -4.75 5.36 16.00
C LEU A 102 -6.16 5.66 16.49
N LYS A 103 -6.29 6.68 17.34
CA LYS A 103 -7.51 7.05 18.07
C LYS A 103 -8.14 8.33 17.58
N ALA A 104 -7.37 9.22 16.94
CA ALA A 104 -7.87 10.49 16.46
C ALA A 104 -7.43 10.80 15.02
N TYR A 105 -8.23 11.62 14.34
CA TYR A 105 -7.91 12.14 13.02
C TYR A 105 -6.56 12.88 13.00
N SER A 106 -6.28 13.69 14.04
CA SER A 106 -5.00 14.39 14.19
C SER A 106 -3.79 13.44 14.27
N GLU A 107 -3.92 12.28 14.92
CA GLU A 107 -2.86 11.27 14.97
C GLU A 107 -2.62 10.63 13.60
N ALA A 108 -3.68 10.34 12.86
CA ALA A 108 -3.56 9.83 11.49
C ALA A 108 -2.89 10.85 10.56
N ILE A 109 -3.26 12.12 10.65
CA ILE A 109 -2.61 13.20 9.89
C ILE A 109 -1.14 13.32 10.28
N ALA A 110 -0.81 13.34 11.57
CA ALA A 110 0.57 13.39 12.03
C ALA A 110 1.39 12.19 11.52
N MET A 111 0.79 11.00 11.47
CA MET A 111 1.45 9.80 10.97
C MET A 111 1.74 9.86 9.47
N ILE A 112 0.73 10.12 8.64
CA ILE A 112 0.91 10.10 7.18
C ILE A 112 1.82 11.25 6.71
N THR A 113 1.84 12.37 7.45
CA THR A 113 2.68 13.52 7.12
C THR A 113 4.16 13.37 7.47
N ARG A 114 4.53 12.31 8.22
CA ARG A 114 5.94 11.90 8.37
C ARG A 114 6.57 11.55 7.02
N PHE A 115 5.79 10.96 6.12
CA PHE A 115 6.27 10.40 4.85
C PHE A 115 6.02 11.30 3.64
N TYR A 116 4.94 12.09 3.65
CA TYR A 116 4.59 12.98 2.53
C TYR A 116 4.07 14.34 3.04
N PRO A 117 4.33 15.45 2.33
CA PRO A 117 3.69 16.73 2.64
C PRO A 117 2.16 16.63 2.58
N LEU A 118 1.45 17.26 3.53
CA LEU A 118 -0.02 17.19 3.62
C LEU A 118 -0.71 17.54 2.28
N LYS A 119 -0.20 18.55 1.57
CA LYS A 119 -0.70 19.00 0.25
C LYS A 119 -0.65 17.95 -0.86
N ARG A 120 0.10 16.86 -0.69
CA ARG A 120 0.19 15.76 -1.66
C ARG A 120 -1.00 14.82 -1.57
N PHE A 121 -1.68 14.77 -0.43
CA PHE A 121 -2.83 13.90 -0.24
C PHE A 121 -4.06 14.48 -0.96
N PRO A 122 -4.83 13.64 -1.68
CA PRO A 122 -6.11 14.07 -2.23
C PRO A 122 -7.05 14.55 -1.13
N GLN A 123 -7.76 15.66 -1.33
CA GLN A 123 -8.70 16.20 -0.35
C GLN A 123 -9.78 15.16 0.05
N LYS A 124 -10.22 14.34 -0.90
CA LYS A 124 -11.15 13.23 -0.67
C LYS A 124 -10.63 12.22 0.38
N THR A 125 -9.32 11.98 0.43
CA THR A 125 -8.70 11.11 1.43
C THR A 125 -8.79 11.72 2.81
N LEU A 126 -8.53 13.02 2.93
CA LEU A 126 -8.56 13.73 4.21
C LEU A 126 -9.97 13.71 4.81
N TYR A 127 -11.00 13.96 3.99
CA TYR A 127 -12.40 13.83 4.42
C TYR A 127 -12.77 12.40 4.83
N ALA A 128 -12.37 11.39 4.04
CA ALA A 128 -12.64 10.00 4.38
C ALA A 128 -11.97 9.59 5.71
N LEU A 129 -10.75 10.07 5.97
CA LEU A 129 -10.08 9.87 7.26
C LEU A 129 -10.86 10.51 8.40
N GLU A 130 -11.30 11.76 8.25
CA GLU A 130 -12.11 12.46 9.25
C GLU A 130 -13.39 11.69 9.58
N GLU A 131 -14.16 11.29 8.56
CA GLU A 131 -15.38 10.47 8.73
C GLU A 131 -15.12 9.15 9.46
N ILE A 132 -14.03 8.44 9.15
CA ILE A 132 -13.66 7.19 9.82
C ILE A 132 -13.53 7.38 11.34
N PHE A 133 -13.01 8.53 11.79
CA PHE A 133 -12.84 8.83 13.22
C PHE A 133 -14.11 9.40 13.86
N GLU A 134 -14.95 10.13 13.12
CA GLU A 134 -16.24 10.62 13.62
C GLU A 134 -17.22 9.47 13.88
N GLN A 135 -17.26 8.46 13.00
CA GLN A 135 -18.11 7.27 13.14
C GLN A 135 -17.73 6.37 14.33
N LYS A 136 -16.58 6.59 14.98
CA LYS A 136 -16.15 5.90 16.20
C LYS A 136 -16.68 6.51 17.51
N LYS A 137 -17.41 7.63 17.47
CA LYS A 137 -18.16 8.13 18.64
C LYS A 137 -19.44 7.30 18.81
N ILE A 138 -19.33 6.12 19.41
CA ILE A 138 -20.45 5.37 20.01
C ILE A 138 -20.09 5.07 21.45
#